data_AF-A0A5S3SFI5-F1
#
_entry.id   AF-A0A5S3SFI5-F1
#
_cell.length_a   1.000
_cell.length_b   1.000
_cell.length_c   1.000
_cell.angle_alpha   90.00
_cell.angle_beta   90.00
_cell.angle_gamma   90.00
#
_symmetry.space_group_name_H-M   'P 1'
#
loop_
_entity.id
_entity.type
_entity.pdbx_description
1 polymer ?
#
loop_
_entity_poly.entity_id
_entity_poly.type
_entity_poly.pdbx_seq_one_letter_code
_entity_poly.pdbx_strand_id
1 'polypeptide(L)'
;MQISLPVVPRTKDMNDVSWLLKTRKYISKYDVFDAYKLIYNTEPKGLPTIEEMVNVFKENEQKEAKITVKIVSHSFDKDCVEKYLNENATRVFGIALAIEFRMLDKIVNIADDSDIFLYLTEYSLDEEETSLIIKNGLMEKLSLRIIDKSKVMYTTLADNFEKLLRVNECDVINLSFISRYIEHAHFYGGNSLLQYILERYKSSHPLFEKLDCLAWDPFTMSRRHRHWLTVVNRMDELSKYYLEINDEGENIIKNRQYINEYLKFKTLYSEAI
;
A
#
# COMPACT_ATOMS: atom_id res chain seq x y z
N MET A 1 31.40 19.83 16.78
CA MET A 1 30.21 20.59 16.35
C MET A 1 29.12 19.58 16.05
N GLN A 2 27.99 19.65 16.75
CA GLN A 2 26.91 18.67 16.58
C GLN A 2 26.06 19.13 15.38
N ILE A 3 26.24 18.47 14.23
CA ILE A 3 25.47 18.76 13.03
C ILE A 3 24.07 18.18 13.26
N SER A 4 23.06 19.05 13.35
CA SER A 4 21.67 18.63 13.35
C SER A 4 21.32 18.26 11.91
N LEU A 5 21.26 16.96 11.62
CA LEU A 5 20.91 16.45 10.30
C LEU A 5 19.41 16.13 10.25
N PRO A 6 18.67 16.61 9.24
CA PRO A 6 17.36 16.05 8.96
C PRO A 6 17.58 14.59 8.54
N VAL A 7 16.96 13.67 9.26
CA VAL A 7 16.92 12.25 8.89
C VAL A 7 15.47 11.84 8.99
N VAL A 8 14.96 11.14 7.98
CA VAL A 8 13.64 10.52 8.09
C VAL A 8 13.77 9.37 9.09
N PRO A 9 13.10 9.44 10.26
CA PRO A 9 13.23 8.41 11.27
C PRO A 9 12.66 7.10 10.73
N ARG A 10 13.33 5.99 11.07
CA ARG A 10 12.83 4.69 10.65
C ARG A 10 11.55 4.32 11.40
N THR A 11 10.49 4.00 10.67
CA THR A 11 9.32 3.34 11.26
C THR A 11 9.64 1.86 11.53
N LYS A 12 8.93 1.28 12.49
CA LYS A 12 9.01 -0.16 12.77
C LYS A 12 8.77 -0.96 11.48
N ASP A 13 9.64 -1.94 11.23
CA ASP A 13 9.59 -2.85 10.07
C ASP A 13 9.79 -2.19 8.68
N MET A 14 10.33 -0.98 8.61
CA MET A 14 10.68 -0.34 7.33
C MET A 14 11.96 -0.93 6.75
N ASN A 15 11.89 -1.38 5.49
CA ASN A 15 13.05 -1.84 4.74
C ASN A 15 13.91 -0.66 4.26
N ASP A 16 15.15 -0.96 3.84
CA ASP A 16 16.10 0.08 3.43
C ASP A 16 15.66 0.83 2.18
N VAL A 17 15.02 0.17 1.20
CA VAL A 17 14.53 0.79 -0.03
C VAL A 17 13.49 1.87 0.29
N SER A 18 12.49 1.55 1.10
CA SER A 18 11.45 2.48 1.53
C SER A 18 12.05 3.66 2.30
N TRP A 19 13.03 3.40 3.17
CA TRP A 19 13.72 4.46 3.89
C TRP A 19 14.48 5.40 2.94
N LEU A 20 15.25 4.86 1.99
CA LEU A 20 16.01 5.65 1.01
C LEU A 20 15.09 6.49 0.12
N LEU A 21 14.00 5.90 -0.38
CA LEU A 21 13.00 6.59 -1.19
C LEU A 21 12.37 7.76 -0.42
N LYS A 22 11.90 7.52 0.81
CA LYS A 22 11.32 8.57 1.66
C LYS A 22 12.32 9.66 2.01
N THR A 23 13.56 9.28 2.32
CA THR A 23 14.64 10.22 2.64
C THR A 23 14.87 11.18 1.48
N ARG A 24 14.91 10.69 0.25
CA ARG A 24 15.02 11.53 -0.96
C ARG A 24 13.80 12.40 -1.22
N LYS A 25 12.60 11.87 -0.98
CA LYS A 25 11.33 12.57 -1.26
C LYS A 25 11.02 13.69 -0.26
N TYR A 26 11.37 13.50 1.01
CA TYR A 26 10.90 14.38 2.09
C TYR A 26 11.96 15.32 2.67
N ILE A 27 13.24 15.11 2.37
CA ILE A 27 14.30 16.01 2.81
C ILE A 27 14.67 16.93 1.66
N SER A 28 14.70 18.23 1.93
CA SER A 28 15.11 19.20 0.93
C SER A 28 16.63 19.13 0.73
N LYS A 29 17.06 19.26 -0.53
CA LYS A 29 18.49 19.44 -0.86
C LYS A 29 19.12 20.61 -0.10
N TYR A 30 18.37 21.67 0.18
CA TYR A 30 18.85 22.82 0.95
C TYR A 30 19.17 22.45 2.39
N ASP A 31 18.41 21.54 3.01
CA ASP A 31 18.59 21.15 4.42
C ASP A 31 19.86 20.32 4.65
N VAL A 32 20.34 19.64 3.60
CA VAL A 32 21.55 18.80 3.67
C VAL A 32 22.79 19.45 3.05
N PHE A 33 22.64 20.62 2.42
CA PHE A 33 23.74 21.25 1.66
C PHE A 33 24.90 21.64 2.58
N ASP A 34 24.62 22.32 3.70
CA ASP A 34 25.64 22.72 4.66
C ASP A 34 26.30 21.51 5.32
N ALA A 35 25.52 20.47 5.62
CA ALA A 35 26.05 19.24 6.17
C ALA A 35 26.94 18.48 5.18
N TYR A 36 26.64 18.51 3.88
CA TYR A 36 27.53 17.98 2.85
C TYR A 36 28.89 18.67 2.89
N LYS A 37 28.91 20.01 2.90
CA LYS A 37 30.15 20.78 2.94
C LYS A 37 30.96 20.51 4.21
N LEU A 38 30.29 20.34 5.35
CA LEU A 38 30.93 20.02 6.62
C LEU A 38 31.52 18.60 6.66
N ILE A 39 30.86 17.61 6.05
CA ILE A 39 31.31 16.22 6.06
C ILE A 39 32.41 15.97 5.02
N TYR A 40 32.25 16.54 3.82
CA TYR A 40 33.09 16.24 2.66
C TYR A 40 34.04 17.39 2.26
N ASN A 41 34.07 18.49 3.02
CA ASN A 41 34.89 19.69 2.78
C ASN A 41 34.80 20.26 1.35
N THR A 42 33.71 19.95 0.64
CA THR A 42 33.50 20.28 -0.78
C THR A 42 32.02 20.48 -1.05
N GLU A 43 31.67 21.11 -2.17
CA GLU A 43 30.29 21.20 -2.62
C GLU A 43 29.88 19.94 -3.42
N PRO A 44 28.61 19.50 -3.33
CA PRO A 44 28.14 18.36 -4.09
C PRO A 44 28.17 18.69 -5.59
N LYS A 45 29.01 17.99 -6.35
CA LYS A 45 29.15 18.14 -7.81
C LYS A 45 28.95 16.79 -8.51
N GLY A 46 28.23 16.82 -9.63
CA GLY A 46 27.96 15.62 -10.43
C GLY A 46 27.17 14.54 -9.68
N LEU A 47 27.22 13.33 -10.21
CA LEU A 47 26.68 12.13 -9.56
C LEU A 47 27.76 11.47 -8.69
N PRO A 48 27.43 10.95 -7.50
CA PRO A 48 28.36 10.15 -6.71
C PRO A 48 28.78 8.90 -7.46
N THR A 49 30.06 8.54 -7.41
CA THR A 49 30.52 7.29 -8.01
C THR A 49 30.01 6.07 -7.23
N ILE A 50 30.05 4.89 -7.84
CA ILE A 50 29.73 3.63 -7.14
C ILE A 50 30.64 3.46 -5.92
N GLU A 51 31.94 3.65 -6.09
CA GLU A 51 32.93 3.52 -5.02
C GLU A 51 32.64 4.46 -3.84
N GLU A 52 32.29 5.72 -4.12
CA GLU A 52 31.87 6.67 -3.10
C GLU A 52 30.65 6.16 -2.33
N MET A 53 29.61 5.70 -3.04
CA MET A 53 28.39 5.19 -2.43
C MET A 53 28.64 3.92 -1.60
N VAL A 54 29.45 2.99 -2.11
CA VAL A 54 29.84 1.76 -1.40
C VAL A 54 30.52 2.09 -0.08
N ASN A 55 31.43 3.08 -0.07
CA ASN A 55 32.10 3.51 1.16
C ASN A 55 31.08 4.04 2.17
N VAL A 56 30.16 4.90 1.74
CA VAL A 56 29.12 5.47 2.61
C VAL A 56 28.17 4.40 3.17
N PHE A 57 27.81 3.38 2.39
CA PHE A 57 26.97 2.29 2.88
C PHE A 57 27.68 1.32 3.84
N LYS A 58 29.02 1.30 3.89
CA LYS A 58 29.81 0.42 4.76
C LYS A 58 30.16 1.04 6.12
N GLU A 59 30.14 2.36 6.26
CA GLU A 59 30.45 3.04 7.52
C GLU A 59 29.37 2.81 8.59
N ASN A 60 29.75 2.77 9.88
CA ASN A 60 28.85 2.30 10.97
C ASN A 60 28.24 3.41 11.84
N GLU A 61 29.03 4.28 12.48
CA GLU A 61 28.51 5.17 13.54
C GLU A 61 27.64 6.34 13.04
N GLN A 62 27.75 6.72 11.76
CA GLN A 62 27.02 7.85 11.15
C GLN A 62 26.41 7.48 9.78
N LYS A 63 26.17 6.19 9.56
CA LYS A 63 25.76 5.63 8.28
C LYS A 63 24.57 6.37 7.65
N GLU A 64 23.46 6.47 8.38
CA GLU A 64 22.22 7.06 7.85
C GLU A 64 22.35 8.55 7.55
N ALA A 65 23.05 9.28 8.41
CA ALA A 65 23.38 10.69 8.23
C ALA A 65 24.18 10.92 6.94
N LYS A 66 25.25 10.15 6.74
CA LYS A 66 26.11 10.27 5.56
C LYS A 66 25.41 9.81 4.28
N ILE A 67 24.63 8.73 4.36
CA ILE A 67 23.76 8.28 3.26
C ILE A 67 22.79 9.39 2.89
N THR A 68 22.06 9.94 3.86
CA THR A 68 21.07 11.02 3.64
C THR A 68 21.70 12.19 2.91
N VAL A 69 22.85 12.67 3.42
CA VAL A 69 23.60 13.76 2.78
C VAL A 69 24.01 13.39 1.36
N LYS A 70 24.56 12.19 1.12
CA LYS A 70 24.97 11.78 -0.23
C LYS A 70 23.81 11.58 -1.20
N ILE A 71 22.69 11.01 -0.77
CA ILE A 71 21.57 10.74 -1.68
C ILE A 71 20.67 11.95 -1.89
N VAL A 72 20.62 12.90 -0.96
CA VAL A 72 19.73 14.08 -1.08
C VAL A 72 20.45 15.28 -1.68
N SER A 73 21.77 15.45 -1.45
CA SER A 73 22.52 16.59 -1.99
C SER A 73 22.73 16.52 -3.50
N HIS A 74 22.62 15.34 -4.10
CA HIS A 74 22.85 15.11 -5.53
C HIS A 74 21.53 14.94 -6.29
N SER A 75 21.49 15.46 -7.51
CA SER A 75 20.39 15.21 -8.46
C SER A 75 20.75 13.98 -9.27
N PHE A 76 19.83 13.01 -9.34
CA PHE A 76 20.01 11.76 -10.07
C PHE A 76 19.16 11.77 -11.33
N ASP A 77 19.56 10.99 -12.33
CA ASP A 77 18.84 10.79 -13.58
C ASP A 77 18.50 9.32 -13.79
N LYS A 78 17.65 9.03 -14.78
CA LYS A 78 17.23 7.67 -15.11
C LYS A 78 18.41 6.79 -15.57
N ASP A 79 19.38 7.39 -16.25
CA ASP A 79 20.49 6.68 -16.89
C ASP A 79 21.51 6.14 -15.88
N CYS A 80 21.57 6.71 -14.67
CA CYS A 80 22.47 6.23 -13.62
C CYS A 80 21.97 4.99 -12.87
N VAL A 81 20.67 4.67 -12.94
CA VAL A 81 20.02 3.62 -12.14
C VAL A 81 20.69 2.25 -12.33
N GLU A 82 20.96 1.87 -13.57
CA GLU A 82 21.52 0.56 -13.92
C GLU A 82 22.92 0.35 -13.31
N LYS A 83 23.70 1.42 -13.16
CA LYS A 83 25.02 1.36 -12.52
C LYS A 83 24.90 0.96 -11.06
N TYR A 84 23.94 1.52 -10.33
CA TYR A 84 23.74 1.22 -8.90
C TYR A 84 23.06 -0.14 -8.67
N LEU A 85 22.18 -0.57 -9.58
CA LEU A 85 21.52 -1.88 -9.50
C LEU A 85 22.49 -3.05 -9.65
N ASN A 86 23.51 -2.88 -10.50
CA ASN A 86 24.48 -3.92 -10.83
C ASN A 86 25.57 -4.13 -9.76
N GLU A 87 25.69 -3.24 -8.78
CA GLU A 87 26.63 -3.38 -7.66
C GLU A 87 25.89 -3.80 -6.38
N ASN A 88 26.29 -4.92 -5.77
CA ASN A 88 25.60 -5.51 -4.61
C ASN A 88 25.44 -4.52 -3.45
N ALA A 89 26.49 -3.75 -3.16
CA ALA A 89 26.50 -2.80 -2.03
C ALA A 89 25.61 -1.56 -2.26
N THR A 90 25.25 -1.25 -3.50
CA THR A 90 24.36 -0.12 -3.85
C THR A 90 23.02 -0.57 -4.40
N ARG A 91 22.76 -1.88 -4.55
CA ARG A 91 21.56 -2.40 -5.19
C ARG A 91 20.27 -1.86 -4.59
N VAL A 92 20.17 -1.82 -3.27
CA VAL A 92 19.01 -1.28 -2.53
C VAL A 92 18.75 0.18 -2.92
N PHE A 93 19.80 0.98 -3.07
CA PHE A 93 19.68 2.35 -3.55
C PHE A 93 19.27 2.41 -5.03
N GLY A 94 19.82 1.53 -5.86
CA GLY A 94 19.39 1.36 -7.25
C GLY A 94 17.91 1.02 -7.37
N ILE A 95 17.37 0.15 -6.50
CA ILE A 95 15.94 -0.17 -6.46
C ILE A 95 15.12 1.06 -6.07
N ALA A 96 15.55 1.81 -5.05
CA ALA A 96 14.87 3.05 -4.66
C ALA A 96 14.81 4.08 -5.80
N LEU A 97 15.91 4.27 -6.54
CA LEU A 97 15.92 5.14 -7.72
C LEU A 97 15.06 4.60 -8.87
N ALA A 98 15.07 3.29 -9.09
CA ALA A 98 14.23 2.66 -10.12
C ALA A 98 12.74 2.86 -9.81
N ILE A 99 12.33 2.80 -8.53
CA ILE A 99 10.97 3.17 -8.12
C ILE A 99 10.72 4.65 -8.43
N GLU A 100 11.58 5.56 -7.98
CA GLU A 100 11.45 7.01 -8.21
C GLU A 100 11.28 7.38 -9.70
N PHE A 101 11.98 6.67 -10.60
CA PHE A 101 11.94 6.89 -12.04
C PHE A 101 10.99 5.96 -12.81
N ARG A 102 10.09 5.25 -12.11
CA ARG A 102 9.06 4.37 -12.70
C ARG A 102 9.67 3.32 -13.67
N MET A 103 10.67 2.58 -13.19
CA MET A 103 11.40 1.56 -13.95
C MET A 103 11.09 0.14 -13.45
N LEU A 104 9.81 -0.24 -13.47
CA LEU A 104 9.38 -1.56 -12.99
C LEU A 104 10.10 -2.72 -13.70
N ASP A 105 10.31 -2.59 -15.01
CA ASP A 105 10.98 -3.58 -15.86
C ASP A 105 12.37 -3.97 -15.33
N LYS A 106 13.08 -3.01 -14.73
CA LYS A 106 14.42 -3.21 -14.18
C LYS A 106 14.43 -3.90 -12.83
N ILE A 107 13.34 -3.81 -12.05
CA ILE A 107 13.32 -4.29 -10.66
C ILE A 107 12.43 -5.50 -10.42
N VAL A 108 11.44 -5.77 -11.29
CA VAL A 108 10.40 -6.79 -11.04
C VAL A 108 10.95 -8.20 -10.75
N ASN A 109 12.12 -8.54 -11.30
CA ASN A 109 12.76 -9.85 -11.14
C ASN A 109 13.84 -9.91 -10.06
N ILE A 110 14.26 -8.76 -9.51
CA ILE A 110 15.43 -8.67 -8.62
C ILE A 110 15.10 -8.08 -7.25
N ALA A 111 14.03 -7.29 -7.16
CA ALA A 111 13.54 -6.72 -5.92
C ALA A 111 12.65 -7.73 -5.19
N ASP A 112 12.53 -7.56 -3.88
CA ASP A 112 11.61 -8.39 -3.09
C ASP A 112 10.16 -7.91 -3.23
N ASP A 113 9.21 -8.72 -2.73
CA ASP A 113 7.79 -8.38 -2.83
C ASP A 113 7.45 -7.06 -2.14
N SER A 114 8.18 -6.69 -1.08
CA SER A 114 7.92 -5.47 -0.32
C SER A 114 8.31 -4.21 -1.11
N ASP A 115 9.38 -4.29 -1.89
CA ASP A 115 9.83 -3.23 -2.80
C ASP A 115 8.89 -3.09 -4.00
N ILE A 116 8.42 -4.21 -4.55
CA ILE A 116 7.40 -4.16 -5.61
C ILE A 116 6.09 -3.58 -5.08
N PHE A 117 5.67 -3.95 -3.87
CA PHE A 117 4.49 -3.32 -3.25
C PHE A 117 4.70 -1.83 -3.01
N LEU A 118 5.91 -1.39 -2.64
CA LEU A 118 6.23 0.04 -2.56
C LEU A 118 6.02 0.73 -3.91
N TYR A 119 6.50 0.14 -5.01
CA TYR A 119 6.22 0.64 -6.37
C TYR A 119 4.72 0.78 -6.63
N LEU A 120 3.95 -0.28 -6.35
CA LEU A 120 2.50 -0.32 -6.54
C LEU A 120 1.72 0.64 -5.64
N THR A 121 2.33 1.14 -4.56
CA THR A 121 1.73 2.20 -3.73
C THR A 121 2.02 3.61 -4.25
N GLU A 122 3.09 3.80 -5.02
CA GLU A 122 3.50 5.12 -5.51
C GLU A 122 2.92 5.42 -6.91
N TYR A 123 2.74 4.41 -7.76
CA TYR A 123 2.34 4.61 -9.16
C TYR A 123 1.14 3.76 -9.56
N SER A 124 0.25 4.35 -10.34
CA SER A 124 -0.85 3.63 -10.99
C SER A 124 -0.33 2.91 -12.24
N LEU A 125 -0.60 1.60 -12.33
CA LEU A 125 -0.07 0.77 -13.41
C LEU A 125 -0.65 1.13 -14.78
N ASP A 126 0.20 1.12 -15.79
CA ASP A 126 -0.19 1.06 -17.21
C ASP A 126 -0.32 -0.38 -17.71
N GLU A 127 -0.64 -0.56 -18.99
CA GLU A 127 -0.87 -1.89 -19.60
C GLU A 127 0.41 -2.75 -19.64
N GLU A 128 1.56 -2.15 -19.91
CA GLU A 128 2.84 -2.85 -19.96
C GLU A 128 3.25 -3.32 -18.58
N GLU A 129 3.15 -2.44 -17.57
CA GLU A 129 3.44 -2.76 -16.18
C GLU A 129 2.48 -3.81 -15.61
N THR A 130 1.19 -3.72 -15.94
CA THR A 130 0.18 -4.72 -15.55
C THR A 130 0.57 -6.11 -16.07
N SER A 131 0.98 -6.18 -17.34
CA SER A 131 1.43 -7.43 -17.97
C SER A 131 2.68 -7.99 -17.31
N LEU A 132 3.63 -7.12 -16.92
CA LEU A 132 4.82 -7.53 -16.18
C LEU A 132 4.48 -8.12 -14.82
N ILE A 133 3.61 -7.49 -14.03
CA ILE A 133 3.21 -8.00 -12.71
C ILE A 133 2.53 -9.37 -12.82
N ILE A 134 1.64 -9.54 -13.81
CA ILE A 134 0.96 -10.82 -14.05
C ILE A 134 1.96 -11.91 -14.40
N LYS A 135 2.89 -11.64 -15.33
CA LYS A 135 3.92 -12.61 -15.75
C LYS A 135 4.81 -13.06 -14.59
N ASN A 136 5.03 -12.19 -13.61
CA ASN A 136 5.86 -12.47 -12.43
C ASN A 136 5.10 -13.17 -11.29
N GLY A 137 3.81 -13.46 -11.44
CA GLY A 137 3.06 -14.29 -10.47
C GLY A 137 2.85 -13.62 -9.11
N LEU A 138 2.80 -12.29 -9.05
CA LEU A 138 2.69 -11.54 -7.79
C LEU A 138 1.25 -11.42 -7.25
N MET A 139 0.25 -11.94 -7.98
CA MET A 139 -1.16 -11.70 -7.67
C MET A 139 -1.61 -12.28 -6.33
N GLU A 140 -1.16 -13.48 -5.99
CA GLU A 140 -1.46 -14.12 -4.70
C GLU A 140 -0.86 -13.34 -3.53
N LYS A 141 0.38 -12.90 -3.67
CA LYS A 141 1.04 -12.12 -2.62
C LYS A 141 0.39 -10.75 -2.45
N LEU A 142 -0.01 -10.13 -3.56
CA LEU A 142 -0.73 -8.86 -3.54
C LEU A 142 -2.10 -9.02 -2.88
N SER A 143 -2.83 -10.09 -3.17
CA SER A 143 -4.13 -10.34 -2.53
C SER A 143 -3.98 -10.51 -1.01
N LEU A 144 -2.96 -11.24 -0.54
CA LEU A 144 -2.63 -11.37 0.88
C LEU A 144 -2.27 -10.02 1.51
N ARG A 145 -1.52 -9.17 0.78
CA ARG A 145 -1.15 -7.82 1.21
C ARG A 145 -2.37 -6.93 1.36
N ILE A 146 -3.32 -7.00 0.42
CA ILE A 146 -4.56 -6.23 0.44
C ILE A 146 -5.44 -6.60 1.63
N ILE A 147 -5.37 -7.83 2.17
CA ILE A 147 -6.21 -8.29 3.29
C ILE A 147 -5.50 -8.37 4.65
N ASP A 148 -4.28 -7.84 4.74
CA ASP A 148 -3.52 -7.80 5.98
C ASP A 148 -3.86 -6.57 6.81
N LYS A 149 -4.65 -6.79 7.89
CA LYS A 149 -5.05 -5.74 8.82
C LYS A 149 -3.90 -5.01 9.51
N SER A 150 -2.70 -5.59 9.54
CA SER A 150 -1.51 -4.96 10.13
C SER A 150 -0.83 -3.98 9.18
N LYS A 151 -1.23 -3.96 7.91
CA LYS A 151 -0.64 -3.15 6.86
C LYS A 151 -1.59 -2.02 6.47
N VAL A 152 -1.00 -0.86 6.19
CA VAL A 152 -1.76 0.27 5.66
C VAL A 152 -2.13 -0.04 4.22
N MET A 153 -3.42 0.08 3.92
CA MET A 153 -3.95 -0.03 2.57
C MET A 153 -3.92 1.35 1.90
N TYR A 154 -3.27 1.43 0.75
CA TYR A 154 -3.16 2.67 -0.05
C TYR A 154 -4.14 2.61 -1.21
N THR A 155 -4.75 3.75 -1.54
CA THR A 155 -5.73 3.86 -2.64
C THR A 155 -5.13 3.37 -3.96
N THR A 156 -3.93 3.83 -4.31
CA THR A 156 -3.21 3.41 -5.53
C THR A 156 -2.95 1.90 -5.57
N LEU A 157 -2.66 1.28 -4.42
CA LEU A 157 -2.44 -0.17 -4.35
C LEU A 157 -3.75 -0.94 -4.59
N ALA A 158 -4.86 -0.48 -4.03
CA ALA A 158 -6.18 -1.06 -4.26
C ALA A 158 -6.62 -0.92 -5.72
N ASP A 159 -6.41 0.26 -6.31
CA ASP A 159 -6.70 0.54 -7.72
C ASP A 159 -5.88 -0.38 -8.64
N ASN A 160 -4.59 -0.55 -8.34
CA ASN A 160 -3.72 -1.46 -9.09
C ASN A 160 -4.16 -2.92 -8.96
N PHE A 161 -4.57 -3.35 -7.77
CA PHE A 161 -5.11 -4.69 -7.56
C PHE A 161 -6.41 -4.90 -8.35
N GLU A 162 -7.31 -3.91 -8.38
CA GLU A 162 -8.54 -3.95 -9.17
C GLU A 162 -8.22 -4.08 -10.68
N LYS A 163 -7.28 -3.28 -11.20
CA LYS A 163 -6.83 -3.39 -12.60
C LYS A 163 -6.31 -4.78 -12.92
N LEU A 164 -5.48 -5.35 -12.03
CA LEU A 164 -4.93 -6.68 -12.20
C LEU A 164 -6.03 -7.74 -12.24
N LEU A 165 -7.01 -7.69 -11.33
CA LEU A 165 -8.15 -8.61 -11.33
C LEU A 165 -8.97 -8.56 -12.63
N ARG A 166 -9.16 -7.35 -13.18
CA ARG A 166 -9.92 -7.16 -14.44
C ARG A 166 -9.23 -7.78 -15.66
N VAL A 167 -7.91 -7.93 -15.61
CA VAL A 167 -7.11 -8.53 -16.70
C VAL A 167 -6.89 -10.02 -16.44
N ASN A 168 -6.68 -10.43 -15.19
CA ASN A 168 -6.42 -11.80 -14.80
C ASN A 168 -7.04 -12.10 -13.42
N GLU A 169 -8.13 -12.86 -13.43
CA GLU A 169 -8.94 -13.17 -12.24
C GLU A 169 -8.21 -14.07 -11.23
N CYS A 170 -7.15 -14.79 -11.66
CA CYS A 170 -6.16 -15.48 -10.82
C CYS A 170 -6.69 -16.24 -9.58
N ASP A 171 -7.94 -16.74 -9.53
CA ASP A 171 -8.57 -17.48 -8.41
C ASP A 171 -8.24 -17.01 -6.96
N VAL A 172 -7.80 -15.76 -6.77
CA VAL A 172 -7.36 -15.22 -5.48
C VAL A 172 -8.54 -14.74 -4.63
N ILE A 173 -9.71 -14.56 -5.26
CA ILE A 173 -10.92 -14.06 -4.61
C ILE A 173 -11.77 -15.23 -4.12
N ASN A 174 -11.67 -15.49 -2.83
CA ASN A 174 -12.45 -16.51 -2.12
C ASN A 174 -13.13 -15.92 -0.88
N LEU A 175 -13.91 -16.76 -0.19
CA LEU A 175 -14.64 -16.36 1.02
C LEU A 175 -13.73 -15.74 2.09
N SER A 176 -12.53 -16.28 2.28
CA SER A 176 -11.56 -15.76 3.25
C SER A 176 -11.07 -14.37 2.86
N PHE A 177 -10.76 -14.16 1.58
CA PHE A 177 -10.37 -12.85 1.05
C PHE A 177 -11.47 -11.81 1.31
N ILE A 178 -12.70 -12.08 0.88
CA ILE A 178 -13.81 -11.10 0.99
C ILE A 178 -14.11 -10.78 2.45
N SER A 179 -14.16 -11.80 3.31
CA SER A 179 -14.40 -11.62 4.75
C SER A 179 -13.34 -10.73 5.39
N ARG A 180 -12.06 -11.02 5.13
CA ARG A 180 -10.95 -10.23 5.67
C ARG A 180 -10.90 -8.83 5.07
N TYR A 181 -11.22 -8.67 3.78
CA TYR A 181 -11.29 -7.36 3.14
C TYR A 181 -12.36 -6.48 3.79
N ILE A 182 -13.58 -7.02 4.00
CA ILE A 182 -14.66 -6.32 4.72
C ILE A 182 -14.25 -5.96 6.15
N GLU A 183 -13.53 -6.84 6.85
CA GLU A 183 -13.09 -6.61 8.22
C GLU A 183 -12.20 -5.37 8.36
N HIS A 184 -11.32 -5.08 7.41
CA HIS A 184 -10.28 -4.05 7.61
C HIS A 184 -10.32 -2.89 6.60
N ALA A 185 -10.98 -3.03 5.44
CA ALA A 185 -10.99 -2.00 4.43
C ALA A 185 -11.61 -0.68 4.94
N HIS A 186 -11.16 0.42 4.34
CA HIS A 186 -11.67 1.75 4.62
C HIS A 186 -12.78 2.08 3.61
N PHE A 187 -13.93 2.51 4.11
CA PHE A 187 -15.17 2.66 3.33
C PHE A 187 -15.61 4.12 3.13
N TYR A 188 -14.68 5.06 3.25
CA TYR A 188 -14.98 6.47 3.08
C TYR A 188 -14.87 6.85 1.60
N GLY A 189 -15.99 7.29 1.01
CA GLY A 189 -16.00 7.85 -0.35
C GLY A 189 -16.22 6.85 -1.48
N GLY A 190 -16.65 5.61 -1.18
CA GLY A 190 -16.81 4.56 -2.17
C GLY A 190 -15.68 3.53 -2.12
N ASN A 191 -15.95 2.30 -2.56
CA ASN A 191 -14.94 1.25 -2.70
C ASN A 191 -15.18 0.48 -4.01
N SER A 192 -14.58 0.96 -5.11
CA SER A 192 -14.72 0.36 -6.45
C SER A 192 -14.24 -1.09 -6.49
N LEU A 193 -13.15 -1.39 -5.78
CA LEU A 193 -12.63 -2.75 -5.64
C LEU A 193 -13.66 -3.67 -4.96
N LEU A 194 -14.27 -3.22 -3.85
CA LEU A 194 -15.33 -3.98 -3.19
C LEU A 194 -16.52 -4.21 -4.13
N GLN A 195 -16.98 -3.15 -4.80
CA GLN A 195 -18.09 -3.24 -5.74
C GLN A 195 -17.79 -4.27 -6.85
N TYR A 196 -16.62 -4.16 -7.48
CA TYR A 196 -16.17 -5.09 -8.51
C TYR A 196 -16.12 -6.53 -8.00
N ILE A 197 -15.57 -6.75 -6.80
CA ILE A 197 -15.51 -8.08 -6.18
C ILE A 197 -16.92 -8.64 -5.96
N LEU A 198 -17.83 -7.85 -5.40
CA LEU A 198 -19.19 -8.30 -5.07
C LEU A 198 -20.03 -8.57 -6.32
N GLU A 199 -19.85 -7.81 -7.39
CA GLU A 199 -20.59 -8.02 -8.64
C GLU A 199 -20.10 -9.26 -9.40
N ARG A 200 -18.78 -9.53 -9.36
CA ARG A 200 -18.15 -10.58 -10.18
C ARG A 200 -18.01 -11.92 -9.47
N TYR A 201 -17.72 -11.94 -8.17
CA TYR A 201 -17.35 -13.15 -7.43
C TYR A 201 -18.47 -13.64 -6.50
N LYS A 202 -19.69 -13.71 -7.02
CA LYS A 202 -20.93 -14.01 -6.27
C LYS A 202 -20.89 -15.33 -5.49
N SER A 203 -20.23 -16.35 -6.04
CA SER A 203 -20.05 -17.66 -5.39
C SER A 203 -19.12 -17.61 -4.17
N SER A 204 -18.24 -16.61 -4.09
CA SER A 204 -17.27 -16.43 -3.00
C SER A 204 -17.82 -15.61 -1.84
N HIS A 205 -19.07 -15.13 -1.89
CA HIS A 205 -19.61 -14.25 -0.87
C HIS A 205 -19.79 -14.96 0.48
N PRO A 206 -19.23 -14.43 1.58
CA PRO A 206 -19.55 -14.90 2.92
C PRO A 206 -21.00 -14.53 3.28
N LEU A 207 -21.58 -15.25 4.24
CA LEU A 207 -22.81 -14.81 4.89
C LEU A 207 -22.48 -13.67 5.86
N PHE A 208 -23.04 -12.49 5.62
CA PHE A 208 -22.75 -11.27 6.39
C PHE A 208 -23.18 -11.38 7.84
N GLU A 209 -24.26 -12.10 8.12
CA GLU A 209 -24.71 -12.42 9.49
C GLU A 209 -23.68 -13.20 10.32
N LYS A 210 -22.73 -13.88 9.66
CA LYS A 210 -21.67 -14.67 10.32
C LYS A 210 -20.38 -13.89 10.52
N LEU A 211 -20.32 -12.64 10.08
CA LEU A 211 -19.13 -11.80 10.22
C LEU A 211 -19.26 -10.94 11.49
N ASP A 212 -18.43 -11.21 12.50
CA ASP A 212 -18.40 -10.43 13.75
C ASP A 212 -18.19 -8.92 13.50
N CYS A 213 -17.47 -8.55 12.44
CA CYS A 213 -17.24 -7.15 12.04
C CYS A 213 -18.49 -6.46 11.49
N LEU A 214 -19.57 -7.20 11.24
CA LEU A 214 -20.88 -6.73 10.79
C LEU A 214 -21.99 -7.03 11.80
N ALA A 215 -21.68 -7.45 13.02
CA ALA A 215 -22.68 -7.69 14.05
C ALA A 215 -23.30 -6.35 14.52
N TRP A 216 -24.63 -6.22 14.41
CA TRP A 216 -25.37 -5.02 14.78
C TRP A 216 -26.51 -5.36 15.74
N ASP A 217 -26.60 -4.65 16.88
CA ASP A 217 -27.72 -4.70 17.82
C ASP A 217 -27.71 -3.49 18.79
N PRO A 218 -28.79 -3.24 19.57
CA PRO A 218 -28.83 -2.17 20.58
C PRO A 218 -27.77 -2.26 21.68
N PHE A 219 -27.36 -3.48 22.05
CA PHE A 219 -26.37 -3.70 23.10
C PHE A 219 -24.97 -3.29 22.65
N THR A 220 -24.69 -3.43 21.36
CA THR A 220 -23.43 -3.09 20.71
C THR A 220 -23.25 -1.58 20.67
N MET A 221 -24.31 -0.83 20.34
CA MET A 221 -24.32 0.62 20.41
C MET A 221 -24.02 1.15 21.82
N SER A 222 -24.64 0.56 22.85
CA SER A 222 -24.49 0.99 24.25
C SER A 222 -23.18 0.54 24.90
N ARG A 223 -22.71 -0.68 24.64
CA ARG A 223 -21.50 -1.25 25.28
C ARG A 223 -20.21 -0.92 24.53
N ARG A 224 -20.27 -0.76 23.21
CA ARG A 224 -19.09 -0.62 22.33
C ARG A 224 -19.36 0.38 21.21
N HIS A 225 -19.64 1.63 21.59
CA HIS A 225 -19.95 2.71 20.64
C HIS A 225 -18.97 2.81 19.45
N ARG A 226 -17.65 2.65 19.67
CA ARG A 226 -16.65 2.66 18.58
C ARG A 226 -16.86 1.51 17.58
N HIS A 227 -17.20 0.32 18.06
CA HIS A 227 -17.49 -0.82 17.19
C HIS A 227 -18.81 -0.58 16.44
N TRP A 228 -19.83 -0.02 17.09
CA TRP A 228 -21.06 0.40 16.41
C TRP A 228 -20.80 1.35 15.24
N LEU A 229 -20.02 2.43 15.43
CA LEU A 229 -19.64 3.33 14.32
C LEU A 229 -18.93 2.59 13.17
N THR A 230 -18.10 1.61 13.52
CA THR A 230 -17.33 0.79 12.59
C THR A 230 -18.24 -0.14 11.76
N VAL A 231 -19.25 -0.73 12.40
CA VAL A 231 -20.27 -1.59 11.78
C VAL A 231 -21.19 -0.76 10.90
N VAL A 232 -21.69 0.38 11.39
CA VAL A 232 -22.56 1.29 10.62
C VAL A 232 -21.89 1.71 9.31
N ASN A 233 -20.64 2.19 9.38
CA ASN A 233 -19.91 2.58 8.18
C ASN A 233 -19.75 1.43 7.17
N ARG A 234 -19.52 0.20 7.65
CA ARG A 234 -19.39 -1.00 6.79
C ARG A 234 -20.71 -1.40 6.15
N MET A 235 -21.75 -1.52 6.97
CA MET A 235 -23.08 -1.95 6.53
C MET A 235 -23.71 -0.92 5.59
N ASP A 236 -23.53 0.37 5.87
CA ASP A 236 -23.95 1.45 4.98
C ASP A 236 -23.26 1.33 3.62
N GLU A 237 -21.94 1.14 3.62
CA GLU A 237 -21.20 1.01 2.37
C GLU A 237 -21.59 -0.26 1.60
N LEU A 238 -21.67 -1.40 2.27
CA LEU A 238 -22.12 -2.66 1.67
C LEU A 238 -23.53 -2.50 1.06
N SER A 239 -24.43 -1.79 1.74
CA SER A 239 -25.81 -1.59 1.26
C SER A 239 -25.87 -0.86 -0.08
N LYS A 240 -24.96 0.08 -0.34
CA LYS A 240 -24.91 0.85 -1.60
C LYS A 240 -24.68 -0.04 -2.82
N TYR A 241 -23.86 -1.08 -2.65
CA TYR A 241 -23.46 -1.97 -3.74
C TYR A 241 -24.29 -3.24 -3.78
N TYR A 242 -24.56 -3.84 -2.62
CA TYR A 242 -25.10 -5.20 -2.54
C TYR A 242 -26.59 -5.28 -2.84
N LEU A 243 -27.36 -4.20 -2.57
CA LEU A 243 -28.79 -4.17 -2.86
C LEU A 243 -29.08 -4.08 -4.36
N GLU A 244 -28.14 -3.58 -5.15
CA GLU A 244 -28.24 -3.47 -6.63
C GLU A 244 -27.89 -4.79 -7.34
N ILE A 245 -27.39 -5.80 -6.63
CA ILE A 245 -27.00 -7.09 -7.21
C ILE A 245 -28.25 -7.92 -7.54
N ASN A 246 -28.56 -8.01 -8.84
CA ASN A 246 -29.58 -8.90 -9.38
C ASN A 246 -29.02 -10.33 -9.54
N ASP A 247 -29.32 -11.19 -8.57
CA ASP A 247 -28.92 -12.60 -8.55
C ASP A 247 -29.92 -13.44 -7.72
N GLU A 248 -30.07 -14.73 -7.96
CA GLU A 248 -31.00 -15.59 -7.20
C GLU A 248 -30.28 -16.58 -6.27
N GLY A 249 -28.95 -16.46 -6.14
CA GLY A 249 -28.16 -17.29 -5.23
C GLY A 249 -28.58 -17.14 -3.78
N GLU A 250 -28.67 -18.27 -3.06
CA GLU A 250 -29.15 -18.32 -1.68
C GLU A 250 -28.36 -17.37 -0.75
N ASN A 251 -27.02 -17.33 -0.87
CA ASN A 251 -26.18 -16.42 -0.08
C ASN A 251 -26.49 -14.95 -0.40
N ILE A 252 -26.78 -14.61 -1.65
CA ILE A 252 -27.14 -13.25 -2.05
C ILE A 252 -28.46 -12.84 -1.43
N ILE A 253 -29.47 -13.70 -1.51
CA ILE A 253 -30.80 -13.46 -0.93
C ILE A 253 -30.70 -13.24 0.58
N LYS A 254 -29.99 -14.13 1.30
CA LYS A 254 -29.80 -14.01 2.76
C LYS A 254 -29.07 -12.72 3.14
N ASN A 255 -28.00 -12.38 2.45
CA ASN A 255 -27.26 -11.14 2.71
C ASN A 255 -28.08 -9.88 2.42
N ARG A 256 -28.92 -9.88 1.36
CA ARG A 256 -29.86 -8.78 1.10
C ARG A 256 -30.89 -8.65 2.22
N GLN A 257 -31.45 -9.76 2.69
CA GLN A 257 -32.35 -9.75 3.85
C GLN A 257 -31.65 -9.17 5.08
N TYR A 258 -30.43 -9.62 5.40
CA TYR A 258 -29.65 -9.12 6.53
C TYR A 258 -29.38 -7.60 6.44
N ILE A 259 -28.99 -7.09 5.27
CA ILE A 259 -28.80 -5.65 5.04
C ILE A 259 -30.12 -4.89 5.21
N ASN A 260 -31.22 -5.39 4.68
CA ASN A 260 -32.53 -4.74 4.81
C ASN A 260 -32.99 -4.66 6.27
N GLU A 261 -32.77 -5.71 7.07
CA GLU A 261 -33.09 -5.69 8.50
C GLU A 261 -32.19 -4.69 9.26
N TYR A 262 -30.91 -4.60 8.91
CA TYR A 262 -30.02 -3.56 9.43
C TYR A 262 -30.54 -2.15 9.12
N LEU A 263 -30.95 -1.88 7.88
CA LEU A 263 -31.44 -0.56 7.48
C LEU A 263 -32.72 -0.17 8.24
N LYS A 264 -33.68 -1.11 8.38
CA LYS A 264 -34.88 -0.90 9.21
C LYS A 264 -34.52 -0.58 10.65
N PHE A 265 -33.60 -1.36 11.23
CA PHE A 265 -33.11 -1.14 12.59
C PHE A 265 -32.51 0.26 12.74
N LYS A 266 -31.63 0.64 11.82
CA LYS A 266 -30.95 1.94 11.82
C LYS A 266 -31.96 3.09 11.77
N THR A 267 -32.97 3.03 10.89
CA THR A 267 -34.01 4.07 10.79
C THR A 267 -34.74 4.26 12.11
N LEU A 268 -35.29 3.17 12.68
CA LEU A 268 -36.05 3.22 13.94
C LEU A 268 -35.23 3.78 15.10
N TYR A 269 -33.95 3.45 15.18
CA TYR A 269 -33.07 3.91 16.26
C TYR A 269 -32.46 5.30 16.01
N SER A 270 -32.32 5.73 14.76
CA SER A 270 -31.90 7.11 14.44
C SER A 270 -33.01 8.13 14.69
N GLU A 271 -34.27 7.72 14.61
CA GLU A 271 -35.45 8.55 14.90
C GLU A 271 -35.79 8.62 16.41
N ALA A 272 -35.21 7.73 17.22
CA ALA A 272 -35.41 7.66 18.67
C ALA A 272 -34.45 8.58 19.48
N ILE A 273 -33.62 9.38 18.81
CA ILE A 273 -32.65 10.34 19.37
C ILE A 273 -33.04 11.75 18.91
#